data_AF-A0A526THM0-F1
#
_entry.id   AF-A0A526THM0-F1
#
_cell.length_a   1.000
_cell.length_b   1.000
_cell.length_c   1.000
_cell.angle_alpha   90.00
_cell.angle_beta   90.00
_cell.angle_gamma   90.00
#
_symmetry.space_group_name_H-M   'P 1'
#
loop_
_entity.id
_entity.type
_entity.pdbx_description
1 polymer ?
#
loop_
_entity_poly.entity_id
_entity_poly.type
_entity_poly.pdbx_seq_one_letter_code
_entity_poly.pdbx_strand_id
1 'polypeptide(L)'
;NTGHTSGGSSGGSAALVAAGVVPVAHASDGGGSIRVPAACTGLVGLKTSRGRTPLTPLVSESWYGMVVDHALTRSVRDCALLLDLTHGSDPLSPYAAPPPKGTFAAAAARDPGKLSLAVYR
;
A
#
# COMPACT_ATOMS: atom_id res chain seq x y z
N ASN A 1 20.77 -6.60 5.65
CA ASN A 1 21.62 -6.58 6.86
C ASN A 1 20.77 -7.08 8.02
N THR A 2 21.01 -8.29 8.52
CA THR A 2 20.21 -8.90 9.60
C THR A 2 20.46 -8.30 10.98
N GLY A 3 21.48 -7.45 11.13
CA GLY A 3 21.73 -6.69 12.36
C GLY A 3 20.87 -5.42 12.50
N HIS A 4 19.99 -5.12 11.54
CA HIS A 4 19.12 -3.94 11.56
C HIS A 4 17.65 -4.35 11.45
N THR A 5 16.77 -3.51 12.01
CA THR A 5 15.32 -3.68 11.91
C THR A 5 14.84 -3.59 10.45
N SER A 6 13.83 -4.40 10.10
CA SER A 6 13.09 -4.27 8.85
C SER A 6 12.01 -3.18 8.90
N GLY A 7 11.93 -2.42 9.99
CA GLY A 7 10.84 -1.47 10.25
C GLY A 7 9.58 -2.18 10.73
N GLY A 8 8.47 -1.44 10.86
CA GLY A 8 7.22 -2.01 11.34
C GLY A 8 6.03 -1.06 11.24
N SER A 9 4.81 -1.54 11.52
CA SER A 9 4.52 -2.86 12.11
C SER A 9 4.57 -4.05 11.14
N SER A 10 4.49 -3.85 9.82
CA SER A 10 4.55 -4.94 8.82
C SER A 10 5.98 -5.43 8.51
N GLY A 11 6.85 -5.47 9.51
CA GLY A 11 8.28 -5.81 9.35
C GLY A 11 8.53 -7.24 8.88
N GLY A 12 7.69 -8.19 9.28
CA GLY A 12 7.76 -9.58 8.81
C GLY A 12 7.45 -9.70 7.31
N SER A 13 6.37 -9.07 6.86
CA SER A 13 6.02 -8.99 5.44
C SER A 13 7.15 -8.38 4.60
N ALA A 14 7.76 -7.31 5.09
CA ALA A 14 8.89 -6.65 4.44
C ALA A 14 10.12 -7.55 4.33
N ALA A 15 10.48 -8.20 5.44
CA ALA A 15 11.61 -9.12 5.48
C ALA A 15 11.44 -10.28 4.49
N LEU A 16 10.23 -10.87 4.42
CA LEU A 16 9.95 -12.00 3.51
C LEU A 16 10.02 -11.59 2.03
N VAL A 17 9.49 -10.42 1.67
CA VAL A 17 9.53 -9.92 0.28
C VAL A 17 10.96 -9.53 -0.11
N ALA A 18 11.68 -8.83 0.78
CA ALA A 18 13.04 -8.38 0.54
C ALA A 18 14.04 -9.56 0.46
N ALA A 19 13.83 -10.61 1.26
CA ALA A 19 14.60 -11.84 1.19
C ALA A 19 14.25 -12.73 -0.03
N GLY A 20 13.26 -12.35 -0.83
CA GLY A 20 12.82 -13.12 -2.01
C GLY A 20 12.05 -14.39 -1.68
N VAL A 21 11.60 -14.57 -0.42
CA VAL A 21 10.82 -15.73 0.00
C VAL A 21 9.44 -15.75 -0.65
N VAL A 22 8.82 -14.57 -0.77
CA VAL A 22 7.55 -14.37 -1.48
C VAL A 22 7.67 -13.20 -2.47
N PRO A 23 6.90 -13.18 -3.56
CA PRO A 23 6.93 -12.08 -4.52
C PRO A 23 6.32 -10.79 -3.96
N VAL A 24 5.30 -10.94 -3.11
CA VAL A 24 4.52 -9.88 -2.48
C VAL A 24 4.04 -10.37 -1.11
N ALA A 25 3.77 -9.46 -0.18
CA ALA A 25 3.18 -9.80 1.11
C ALA A 25 2.18 -8.75 1.57
N HIS A 26 1.08 -9.19 2.19
CA HIS A 26 0.09 -8.31 2.79
C HIS A 26 0.72 -7.41 3.86
N ALA A 27 0.26 -6.16 3.95
CA ALA A 27 0.69 -5.21 4.95
C ALA A 27 -0.44 -4.20 5.22
N SER A 28 -0.44 -3.62 6.43
CA SER A 28 -1.42 -2.63 6.83
C SER A 28 -0.71 -1.35 7.30
N ASP A 29 -1.34 -0.19 7.11
CA ASP A 29 -0.74 1.10 7.46
C ASP A 29 -1.79 2.03 8.03
N GLY A 30 -1.61 2.41 9.30
CA GLY A 30 -2.32 3.52 9.95
C GLY A 30 -1.42 4.74 10.15
N GLY A 31 -0.22 4.53 10.71
CA GLY A 31 0.76 5.59 11.01
C GLY A 31 2.07 5.52 10.22
N GLY A 32 2.21 4.59 9.27
CA GLY A 32 3.45 4.31 8.55
C GLY A 32 3.75 2.83 8.37
N SER A 33 2.91 1.92 8.84
CA SER A 33 3.24 0.50 8.95
C SER A 33 3.44 -0.27 7.62
N ILE A 34 3.12 0.33 6.47
CA ILE A 34 3.57 -0.14 5.14
C ILE A 34 4.82 0.64 4.73
N ARG A 35 4.77 1.97 4.80
CA ARG A 35 5.80 2.86 4.24
C ARG A 35 7.13 2.80 4.99
N VAL A 36 7.10 2.71 6.31
CA VAL A 36 8.29 2.59 7.18
C VAL A 36 9.05 1.31 6.87
N PRO A 37 8.44 0.11 6.94
CA PRO A 37 9.19 -1.10 6.61
C PRO A 37 9.59 -1.19 5.13
N ALA A 38 8.81 -0.62 4.20
CA ALA A 38 9.24 -0.48 2.81
C ALA A 38 10.54 0.32 2.68
N ALA A 39 10.62 1.47 3.35
CA ALA A 39 11.81 2.33 3.36
C ALA A 39 13.02 1.63 4.01
N CYS A 40 12.82 0.92 5.11
CA CYS A 40 13.90 0.17 5.79
C CYS A 40 14.44 -1.00 4.97
N THR A 41 13.63 -1.59 4.08
CA THR A 41 13.97 -2.82 3.34
C THR A 41 14.18 -2.62 1.84
N GLY A 42 14.09 -1.38 1.34
CA GLY A 42 14.27 -1.07 -0.08
C GLY A 42 13.14 -1.62 -0.96
N LEU A 43 11.92 -1.69 -0.43
CA LEU A 43 10.74 -2.18 -1.14
C LEU A 43 9.82 -1.03 -1.56
N VAL A 44 8.82 -1.38 -2.37
CA VAL A 44 7.70 -0.51 -2.70
C VAL A 44 6.53 -0.82 -1.76
N GLY A 45 6.07 0.20 -1.04
CA GLY A 45 4.90 0.14 -0.18
C GLY A 45 4.03 1.38 -0.33
N LEU A 46 2.74 1.18 -0.63
CA LEU A 46 1.77 2.26 -0.84
C LEU A 46 0.70 2.24 0.25
N LYS A 47 0.58 3.35 0.99
CA LYS A 47 -0.60 3.66 1.80
C LYS A 47 -1.68 4.20 0.86
N THR A 48 -2.77 3.46 0.69
CA THR A 48 -3.89 3.91 -0.14
C THR A 48 -4.69 5.02 0.56
N SER A 49 -5.43 5.79 -0.24
CA SER A 49 -6.44 6.73 0.27
C SER A 49 -7.48 5.99 1.13
N ARG A 50 -7.98 6.64 2.18
CA ARG A 50 -9.05 6.09 3.03
C ARG A 50 -10.23 5.61 2.18
N GLY A 51 -10.73 4.41 2.46
CA GLY A 51 -11.87 3.81 1.75
C GLY A 51 -11.56 3.29 0.33
N ARG A 52 -10.28 3.21 -0.08
CA ARG A 52 -9.87 2.56 -1.33
C ARG A 52 -9.83 1.04 -1.21
N THR A 53 -9.36 0.56 -0.06
CA THR A 53 -9.24 -0.85 0.31
C THR A 53 -9.94 -1.05 1.66
N PRO A 54 -11.27 -1.31 1.65
CA PRO A 54 -12.05 -1.51 2.88
C PRO A 54 -11.56 -2.70 3.71
N LEU A 55 -11.69 -2.61 5.03
CA LEU A 55 -11.32 -3.67 5.99
C LEU A 55 -12.49 -4.63 6.30
N THR A 56 -13.64 -4.35 5.70
CA THR A 56 -14.87 -5.12 5.85
C THR A 56 -14.78 -6.46 5.12
N PRO A 57 -15.56 -7.48 5.56
CA PRO A 57 -16.53 -7.46 6.65
C PRO A 57 -15.91 -7.63 8.04
N LEU A 58 -14.60 -7.87 8.14
CA LEU A 58 -13.94 -8.20 9.42
C LEU A 58 -13.89 -7.01 10.38
N VAL A 59 -13.65 -5.81 9.85
CA VAL A 59 -13.56 -4.58 10.64
C VAL A 59 -14.31 -3.48 9.87
N SER A 60 -15.29 -2.84 10.51
CA SER A 60 -16.03 -1.73 9.89
C SER A 60 -15.14 -0.52 9.65
N GLU A 61 -14.37 -0.12 10.66
CA GLU A 61 -13.34 0.91 10.57
C GLU A 61 -12.30 0.75 11.68
N SER A 62 -11.09 1.26 11.46
CA SER A 62 -10.04 1.31 12.47
C SER A 62 -9.33 2.66 12.39
N TRP A 63 -9.13 3.27 13.57
CA TRP A 63 -8.56 4.62 13.73
C TRP A 63 -9.23 5.66 12.82
N TYR A 64 -10.56 5.72 12.80
CA TYR A 64 -11.35 6.64 11.98
C TYR A 64 -11.04 6.50 10.47
N GLY A 65 -10.79 5.25 10.05
CA GLY A 65 -10.39 4.86 8.69
C GLY A 65 -8.96 5.24 8.30
N MET A 66 -8.09 5.53 9.27
CA MET A 66 -6.67 5.76 9.00
C MET A 66 -5.96 4.46 8.61
N VAL A 67 -6.32 3.33 9.22
CA VAL A 67 -5.75 2.03 8.86
C VAL A 67 -6.32 1.58 7.51
N VAL A 68 -5.44 1.17 6.60
CA VAL A 68 -5.81 0.49 5.35
C VAL A 68 -4.92 -0.72 5.14
N ASP A 69 -5.43 -1.66 4.35
CA ASP A 69 -4.69 -2.83 3.88
C ASP A 69 -4.20 -2.62 2.46
N HIS A 70 -3.00 -3.12 2.19
CA HIS A 70 -2.45 -3.29 0.85
C HIS A 70 -1.31 -4.32 0.90
N ALA A 71 -0.13 -3.99 0.36
CA ALA A 71 0.98 -4.91 0.26
C ALA A 71 2.34 -4.22 0.23
N LEU A 72 3.38 -5.01 0.49
CA LEU A 72 4.77 -4.75 0.18
C LEU A 72 5.16 -5.56 -1.05
N THR A 73 5.85 -4.90 -1.98
CA THR A 73 6.22 -5.48 -3.28
C THR A 73 7.64 -5.04 -3.67
N ARG A 74 8.24 -5.73 -4.64
CA ARG A 74 9.56 -5.34 -5.19
C ARG A 74 9.49 -4.29 -6.29
N SER A 75 8.32 -3.99 -6.84
CA SER A 75 8.18 -3.08 -7.97
C SER A 75 6.88 -2.27 -7.91
N VAL A 76 6.92 -1.06 -8.47
CA VAL A 76 5.73 -0.21 -8.61
C VAL A 76 4.67 -0.89 -9.48
N ARG A 77 5.09 -1.64 -10.51
CA ARG A 77 4.20 -2.42 -11.38
C ARG A 77 3.37 -3.42 -10.58
N ASP A 78 4.00 -4.21 -9.73
CA ASP A 78 3.30 -5.26 -8.97
C ASP A 78 2.43 -4.64 -7.86
N CYS A 79 2.87 -3.55 -7.24
CA CYS A 79 2.06 -2.76 -6.30
C CYS A 79 0.77 -2.24 -6.96
N ALA A 80 0.89 -1.65 -8.14
CA ALA A 80 -0.23 -1.11 -8.89
C ALA A 80 -1.21 -2.19 -9.36
N LEU A 81 -0.69 -3.32 -9.88
CA LEU A 81 -1.51 -4.46 -10.28
C LEU A 81 -2.27 -5.05 -9.09
N LEU A 82 -1.61 -5.22 -7.94
CA LEU A 82 -2.30 -5.69 -6.74
C LEU A 82 -3.41 -4.73 -6.32
N LEU A 83 -3.20 -3.43 -6.45
CA LEU A 83 -4.23 -2.47 -6.10
C LEU A 83 -5.44 -2.59 -7.03
N ASP A 84 -5.25 -2.78 -8.34
CA ASP A 84 -6.34 -3.07 -9.28
C ASP A 84 -7.16 -4.30 -8.88
N LEU A 85 -6.49 -5.33 -8.34
CA LEU A 85 -7.14 -6.58 -7.94
C LEU A 85 -7.87 -6.49 -6.60
N THR A 86 -7.45 -5.60 -5.70
CA THR A 86 -7.94 -5.58 -4.31
C THR A 86 -8.68 -4.32 -3.91
N HIS A 87 -8.66 -3.25 -4.71
CA HIS A 87 -9.45 -2.06 -4.43
C HIS A 87 -10.94 -2.31 -4.67
N GLY A 88 -11.78 -1.56 -3.98
CA GLY A 88 -13.22 -1.63 -4.21
C GLY A 88 -14.01 -0.82 -3.19
N SER A 89 -15.26 -0.54 -3.51
CA SER A 89 -16.23 -0.06 -2.53
C SER A 89 -16.85 -1.25 -1.81
N ASP A 90 -17.09 -1.10 -0.51
CA ASP A 90 -17.86 -2.07 0.27
C ASP A 90 -19.05 -1.34 0.95
N PRO A 91 -20.30 -1.81 0.78
CA PRO A 91 -21.47 -1.20 1.42
C PRO A 91 -21.42 -1.15 2.95
N LEU A 92 -20.63 -2.03 3.58
CA LEU A 92 -20.45 -2.07 5.03
C LEU A 92 -19.39 -1.08 5.50
N SER A 93 -18.60 -0.51 4.58
CA SER A 93 -17.56 0.45 4.93
C SER A 93 -18.15 1.86 5.13
N PRO A 94 -17.81 2.55 6.22
CA PRO A 94 -18.27 3.92 6.45
C PRO A 94 -17.61 4.94 5.51
N TYR A 95 -16.59 4.54 4.75
CA TYR A 95 -15.86 5.41 3.83
C TYR A 95 -15.75 4.79 2.44
N ALA A 96 -15.94 5.62 1.41
CA ALA A 96 -15.73 5.22 0.03
C ALA A 96 -14.81 6.22 -0.68
N ALA A 97 -13.71 5.71 -1.24
CA ALA A 97 -12.87 6.52 -2.12
C ALA A 97 -13.58 6.71 -3.48
N PRO A 98 -13.40 7.85 -4.17
CA PRO A 98 -13.90 8.04 -5.53
C PRO A 98 -13.41 6.93 -6.46
N PRO A 99 -14.20 6.47 -7.44
CA PRO A 99 -13.75 5.46 -8.39
C PRO A 99 -12.47 5.94 -9.13
N PRO A 100 -11.50 5.05 -9.40
CA PRO A 100 -10.31 5.41 -10.14
C PRO A 100 -10.66 5.72 -11.60
N LYS A 101 -9.88 6.61 -12.24
CA LYS A 101 -9.98 6.86 -13.68
C LYS A 101 -9.11 5.83 -14.41
N GLY A 102 -9.70 4.69 -14.75
CA GLY A 102 -8.97 3.54 -15.31
C GLY A 102 -8.27 2.70 -14.23
N THR A 103 -7.24 1.96 -14.63
CA THR A 103 -6.49 1.06 -13.73
C THR A 103 -5.20 1.70 -13.20
N PHE A 104 -4.81 1.32 -11.99
CA PHE A 104 -3.56 1.71 -11.37
C PHE A 104 -2.35 1.18 -12.15
N ALA A 105 -2.42 -0.05 -12.68
CA ALA A 105 -1.36 -0.62 -13.51
C ALA A 105 -1.12 0.21 -14.80
N ALA A 106 -2.19 0.67 -15.46
CA ALA A 106 -2.05 1.55 -16.62
C ALA A 106 -1.47 2.92 -16.21
N ALA A 107 -1.89 3.46 -15.07
CA ALA A 107 -1.33 4.70 -14.54
C ALA A 107 0.16 4.58 -14.15
N ALA A 108 0.61 3.41 -13.69
CA ALA A 108 2.01 3.14 -13.37
C ALA A 108 2.90 2.93 -14.60
N ALA A 109 2.32 2.47 -15.71
CA ALA A 109 3.05 2.19 -16.95
C ALA A 109 3.15 3.40 -17.91
N ARG A 110 2.27 4.40 -17.76
CA ARG A 110 2.24 5.56 -18.66
C ARG A 110 3.36 6.55 -18.34
N ASP A 111 3.77 7.32 -19.35
CA ASP A 111 4.54 8.54 -19.13
C ASP A 111 3.69 9.53 -18.32
N PRO A 112 4.14 9.98 -17.14
CA PRO A 112 3.41 10.96 -16.35
C PRO A 112 3.29 12.32 -17.04
N GLY A 113 4.16 12.63 -18.01
CA GLY A 113 4.26 13.95 -18.62
C GLY A 113 4.77 15.00 -17.62
N LYS A 114 4.38 16.27 -17.82
CA LYS A 114 4.77 17.35 -16.91
C LYS A 114 3.93 17.31 -15.62
N LEU A 115 4.60 17.15 -14.48
CA LEU A 115 4.00 17.23 -13.15
C LEU A 115 4.57 18.41 -12.36
N SER A 116 3.72 19.11 -11.62
CA SER A 116 4.15 20.07 -10.60
C SER A 116 4.44 19.34 -9.30
N LEU A 117 5.68 19.44 -8.81
CA LEU A 117 6.11 18.78 -7.57
C LEU A 117 6.31 19.84 -6.47
N ALA A 118 5.63 19.66 -5.35
CA ALA A 118 5.84 20.46 -4.15
C ALA A 118 6.82 19.75 -3.20
N VAL A 119 7.75 20.50 -2.62
CA VAL A 119 8.69 20.02 -1.59
C VAL A 119 8.34 20.70 -0.27
N TYR A 120 7.84 19.92 0.69
CA TYR A 120 7.61 20.40 2.05
C TYR A 120 8.94 20.50 2.80
N ARG A 121 9.19 21.64 3.46
CA ARG A 121 10.38 21.90 4.27
C ARG A 121 9.98 22.07 5.73
#